data_AF-A0A841H7F1-F1
#
_entry.id   AF-A0A841H7F1-F1
#
_cell.length_a   1.000
_cell.length_b   1.000
_cell.length_c   1.000
_cell.angle_alpha   90.00
_cell.angle_beta   90.00
_cell.angle_gamma   90.00
#
_symmetry.space_group_name_H-M   'P 1'
#
loop_
_entity.id
_entity.type
_entity.pdbx_description
1 polymer ?
#
loop_
_entity_poly.entity_id
_entity_poly.type
_entity_poly.pdbx_seq_one_letter_code
_entity_poly.pdbx_strand_id
1 'polypeptide(L)'
;MMIRRLALLLSIALAAPAAAQDFVPADSALIANHALTEAEIGRVVALAERADSVFRAAPDAFAGIHSKEDGPYTIDGIAVRYGSNAAFRAELERAGITAREFVLTMAAIVSALRASMEESERRDALPPVEAANLRLVQALDEPITRMFATLRRVIPG
;
A
#
# COMPACT_ATOMS: atom_id res chain seq x y z
N MET A 1 10.43 20.19 1.57
CA MET A 1 10.97 19.55 0.34
C MET A 1 10.74 18.02 0.32
N MET A 2 10.48 17.35 1.45
CA MET A 2 10.15 15.90 1.53
C MET A 2 8.82 15.50 0.86
N ILE A 3 7.77 16.31 1.00
CA ILE A 3 6.41 15.99 0.51
C ILE A 3 6.35 15.72 -1.01
N ARG A 4 7.19 16.41 -1.81
CA ARG A 4 7.22 16.24 -3.27
C ARG A 4 7.84 14.90 -3.72
N ARG A 5 8.75 14.29 -2.95
CA ARG A 5 9.36 13.00 -3.30
C ARG A 5 8.40 11.84 -3.05
N LEU A 6 7.70 11.86 -1.92
CA LEU A 6 6.65 10.89 -1.60
C LEU A 6 5.42 11.03 -2.53
N ALA A 7 5.01 12.24 -2.89
CA ALA A 7 3.94 12.47 -3.87
C ALA A 7 4.29 11.99 -5.30
N LEU A 8 5.58 12.07 -5.69
CA LEU A 8 6.07 11.53 -6.96
C LEU A 8 6.13 9.99 -6.95
N LEU A 9 6.40 9.39 -5.79
CA LEU A 9 6.31 7.94 -5.59
C LEU A 9 4.85 7.48 -5.63
N LEU A 10 3.93 8.27 -5.08
CA LEU A 10 2.49 7.99 -5.09
C LEU A 10 1.87 8.02 -6.49
N SER A 11 2.42 8.84 -7.39
CA SER A 11 1.99 8.94 -8.78
C SER A 11 2.62 7.89 -9.70
N ILE A 12 3.60 7.09 -9.22
CA ILE A 12 4.35 6.17 -10.09
C ILE A 12 4.54 4.75 -9.50
N ALA A 13 4.24 4.49 -8.22
CA ALA A 13 4.56 3.21 -7.58
C ALA A 13 3.39 2.21 -7.45
N LEU A 14 2.14 2.53 -7.79
CA LEU A 14 1.05 1.58 -7.63
C LEU A 14 0.00 1.70 -8.72
N ALA A 15 -0.13 0.62 -9.48
CA ALA A 15 -1.35 0.27 -10.17
C ALA A 15 -2.36 -0.44 -9.22
N ALA A 16 -2.07 -0.59 -7.91
CA ALA A 16 -3.10 -0.98 -6.91
C ALA A 16 -4.18 0.12 -6.78
N PRO A 17 -5.38 -0.16 -6.23
CA PRO A 17 -6.20 0.94 -5.69
C PRO A 17 -5.37 1.77 -4.73
N ALA A 18 -4.93 2.92 -5.22
CA ALA A 18 -4.01 3.79 -4.52
C ALA A 18 -4.76 4.69 -3.53
N ALA A 19 -6.07 4.54 -3.38
CA ALA A 19 -6.86 5.42 -2.53
C ALA A 19 -8.00 4.68 -1.87
N ALA A 20 -8.30 5.02 -0.61
CA ALA A 20 -9.49 4.56 0.08
C ALA A 20 -10.77 4.74 -0.78
N GLN A 21 -10.82 5.79 -1.60
CA GLN A 21 -11.94 6.07 -2.52
C GLN A 21 -12.08 5.11 -3.72
N ASP A 22 -11.07 4.28 -4.01
CA ASP A 22 -11.12 3.24 -5.05
C ASP A 22 -11.66 1.90 -4.52
N PHE A 23 -11.77 1.77 -3.19
CA PHE A 23 -12.36 0.62 -2.53
C PHE A 23 -13.88 0.77 -2.36
N VAL A 24 -14.57 -0.34 -2.14
CA VAL A 24 -15.98 -0.32 -1.69
C VAL A 24 -16.10 0.45 -0.36
N PRO A 25 -17.22 1.14 -0.09
CA PRO A 25 -17.35 2.03 1.08
C PRO A 25 -16.99 1.41 2.42
N ALA A 26 -17.28 0.11 2.62
CA ALA A 26 -16.92 -0.60 3.84
C ALA A 26 -15.40 -0.73 4.02
N ASP A 27 -14.67 -1.03 2.93
CA ASP A 27 -13.21 -1.13 2.95
C ASP A 27 -12.56 0.26 3.00
N SER A 28 -13.15 1.27 2.34
CA SER A 28 -12.71 2.66 2.49
C SER A 28 -12.78 3.11 3.95
N ALA A 29 -13.88 2.81 4.64
CA ALA A 29 -14.05 3.10 6.06
C ALA A 29 -13.07 2.30 6.91
N LEU A 30 -12.81 1.04 6.58
CA LEU A 30 -11.81 0.22 7.27
C LEU A 30 -10.41 0.86 7.15
N ILE A 31 -10.01 1.29 5.95
CA ILE A 31 -8.72 1.95 5.70
C ILE A 31 -8.61 3.26 6.48
N ALA A 32 -9.61 4.13 6.40
CA ALA A 32 -9.61 5.43 7.07
C ALA A 32 -9.53 5.33 8.60
N ASN A 33 -10.08 4.26 9.17
CA ASN A 33 -10.08 4.02 10.61
C ASN A 33 -8.94 3.11 11.10
N HIS A 34 -8.10 2.60 10.20
CA HIS A 34 -7.00 1.71 10.57
C HIS A 34 -5.80 2.52 11.09
N ALA A 35 -5.52 2.43 12.39
CA ALA A 35 -4.35 3.03 13.00
C ALA A 35 -3.11 2.17 12.73
N LEU A 36 -2.20 2.67 11.90
CA LEU A 36 -0.95 2.01 11.56
C LEU A 36 -0.02 1.94 12.76
N THR A 37 0.71 0.83 12.86
CA THR A 37 1.82 0.65 13.81
C THR A 37 3.16 0.51 13.09
N GLU A 38 4.25 0.85 13.79
CA GLU A 38 5.61 0.62 13.28
C GLU A 38 5.86 -0.86 12.92
N ALA A 39 5.29 -1.78 13.71
CA ALA A 39 5.43 -3.21 13.49
C ALA A 39 4.75 -3.69 12.19
N GLU A 40 3.56 -3.17 11.88
CA GLU A 40 2.86 -3.49 10.62
C GLU A 40 3.64 -2.97 9.41
N ILE A 41 4.07 -1.70 9.46
CA ILE A 41 4.86 -1.11 8.38
C ILE A 41 6.18 -1.87 8.22
N GLY A 42 6.85 -2.23 9.32
CA GLY A 42 8.09 -3.02 9.29
C GLY A 42 7.91 -4.38 8.62
N ARG A 43 6.82 -5.10 8.92
CA ARG A 43 6.52 -6.39 8.27
C ARG A 43 6.30 -6.22 6.76
N VAL A 44 5.57 -5.20 6.34
CA VAL A 44 5.26 -4.93 4.93
C VAL A 44 6.51 -4.49 4.15
N VAL A 45 7.34 -3.62 4.72
CA VAL A 45 8.62 -3.21 4.12
C VAL A 45 9.54 -4.42 3.94
N ALA A 46 9.70 -5.23 4.98
CA ALA A 46 10.56 -6.41 4.92
C ALA A 46 10.03 -7.47 3.94
N LEU A 47 8.71 -7.61 3.83
CA LEU A 47 8.08 -8.45 2.82
C LEU A 47 8.42 -7.97 1.41
N ALA A 48 8.25 -6.67 1.12
CA ALA A 48 8.52 -6.14 -0.21
C ALA A 48 9.99 -6.32 -0.64
N GLU A 49 10.93 -6.16 0.28
CA GLU A 49 12.36 -6.38 0.02
C GLU A 49 12.68 -7.84 -0.30
N ARG A 50 12.05 -8.81 0.38
CA ARG A 50 12.26 -10.24 0.11
C ARG A 50 11.53 -10.74 -1.13
N ALA A 51 10.29 -10.27 -1.29
CA ALA A 51 9.42 -10.66 -2.39
C ALA A 51 9.81 -10.00 -3.72
N ASP A 52 10.82 -9.13 -3.77
CA ASP A 52 11.35 -8.53 -5.02
C ASP A 52 11.58 -9.59 -6.10
N SER A 53 12.25 -10.70 -5.75
CA SER A 53 12.51 -11.80 -6.69
C SER A 53 11.22 -12.47 -7.19
N VAL A 54 10.21 -12.61 -6.33
CA VAL A 54 8.90 -13.17 -6.67
C VAL A 54 8.15 -12.25 -7.61
N PHE A 55 8.13 -10.94 -7.31
CA PHE A 55 7.51 -9.93 -8.16
C PHE A 55 8.20 -9.87 -9.54
N ARG A 56 9.53 -9.99 -9.60
CA ARG A 56 10.28 -10.06 -10.86
C ARG A 56 10.01 -11.31 -11.69
N ALA A 57 9.78 -12.45 -11.04
CA ALA A 57 9.58 -13.72 -11.70
C ALA A 57 8.15 -13.89 -12.25
N ALA A 58 7.17 -13.17 -11.69
CA ALA A 58 5.78 -13.28 -12.06
C ALA A 58 5.07 -11.91 -12.14
N PRO A 59 5.58 -10.95 -12.94
CA PRO A 59 5.01 -9.59 -13.00
C PRO A 59 3.54 -9.61 -13.41
N ASP A 60 3.14 -10.49 -14.34
CA ASP A 60 1.75 -10.60 -14.82
C ASP A 60 0.78 -11.09 -13.73
N ALA A 61 1.26 -11.90 -12.78
CA ALA A 61 0.46 -12.36 -11.63
C ALA A 61 0.06 -11.19 -10.72
N PHE A 62 0.80 -10.08 -10.80
CA PHE A 62 0.52 -8.86 -10.05
C PHE A 62 -0.10 -7.76 -10.94
N ALA A 63 0.14 -7.76 -12.26
CA ALA A 63 -0.43 -6.80 -13.20
C ALA A 63 -1.98 -6.80 -13.24
N GLY A 64 -2.61 -7.97 -13.14
CA GLY A 64 -4.09 -8.09 -13.13
C GLY A 64 -4.77 -7.69 -11.82
N ILE A 65 -4.00 -7.44 -10.75
CA ILE A 65 -4.53 -6.95 -9.46
C ILE A 65 -5.09 -5.52 -9.60
N HIS A 66 -4.81 -4.89 -10.74
CA HIS A 66 -4.94 -3.47 -11.03
C HIS A 66 -6.03 -3.13 -12.06
N SER A 67 -6.79 -4.14 -12.47
CA SER A 67 -7.92 -3.97 -13.38
C SER A 67 -9.22 -3.75 -12.59
N LYS A 68 -9.89 -2.62 -12.86
CA LYS A 68 -11.27 -2.33 -12.43
C LYS A 68 -12.33 -3.03 -13.31
N GLU A 69 -11.94 -3.99 -14.14
CA GLU A 69 -12.83 -4.68 -15.10
C GLU A 69 -14.15 -5.16 -14.46
N ASP A 70 -14.18 -5.41 -13.15
CA ASP A 70 -15.36 -5.88 -12.41
C ASP A 70 -15.89 -4.91 -11.31
N GLY A 71 -15.47 -3.64 -11.27
CA GLY A 71 -15.98 -2.63 -10.32
C GLY A 71 -14.97 -2.13 -9.27
N PRO A 72 -15.43 -1.51 -8.16
CA PRO A 72 -14.55 -1.00 -7.11
C PRO A 72 -13.78 -2.14 -6.42
N TYR A 73 -12.59 -1.83 -5.93
CA TYR A 73 -11.75 -2.85 -5.30
C TYR A 73 -12.28 -3.27 -3.94
N THR A 74 -12.01 -4.53 -3.59
CA THR A 74 -12.20 -5.04 -2.23
C THR A 74 -10.85 -5.49 -1.69
N ILE A 75 -10.62 -5.29 -0.40
CA ILE A 75 -9.41 -5.78 0.28
C ILE A 75 -9.32 -7.29 0.12
N ASP A 76 -10.43 -8.02 0.27
CA ASP A 76 -10.46 -9.47 0.11
C ASP A 76 -10.16 -9.93 -1.30
N GLY A 77 -10.72 -9.28 -2.33
CA GLY A 77 -10.45 -9.64 -3.72
C GLY A 77 -8.98 -9.50 -4.07
N ILE A 78 -8.34 -8.43 -3.60
CA ILE A 78 -6.90 -8.20 -3.78
C ILE A 78 -6.08 -9.21 -2.97
N ALA A 79 -6.47 -9.48 -1.73
CA ALA A 79 -5.80 -10.44 -0.86
C ALA A 79 -5.84 -11.85 -1.45
N VAL A 80 -6.96 -12.29 -2.03
CA VAL A 80 -7.09 -13.57 -2.73
C VAL A 80 -6.11 -13.64 -3.91
N ARG A 81 -6.01 -12.56 -4.71
CA ARG A 81 -5.08 -12.52 -5.85
C ARG A 81 -3.62 -12.66 -5.39
N TYR A 82 -3.19 -11.88 -4.40
CA TYR A 82 -1.86 -12.02 -3.80
C TYR A 82 -1.63 -13.43 -3.21
N GLY A 83 -2.60 -13.96 -2.47
CA GLY A 83 -2.51 -15.28 -1.83
C GLY A 83 -2.54 -16.45 -2.81
N SER A 84 -2.98 -16.24 -4.06
CA SER A 84 -3.04 -17.26 -5.10
C SER A 84 -1.65 -17.62 -5.66
N ASN A 85 -0.69 -16.69 -5.59
CA ASN A 85 0.69 -16.95 -5.97
C ASN A 85 1.42 -17.68 -4.82
N ALA A 86 1.78 -18.95 -5.05
CA ALA A 86 2.40 -19.78 -4.03
C ALA A 86 3.73 -19.23 -3.49
N ALA A 87 4.55 -18.61 -4.34
CA ALA A 87 5.81 -18.01 -3.92
C ALA A 87 5.57 -16.74 -3.08
N PHE A 88 4.59 -15.91 -3.45
CA PHE A 88 4.24 -14.74 -2.66
C PHE A 88 3.62 -15.12 -1.32
N ARG A 89 2.76 -16.15 -1.30
CA ARG A 89 2.20 -16.71 -0.07
C ARG A 89 3.29 -17.22 0.89
N ALA A 90 4.33 -17.87 0.39
CA ALA A 90 5.46 -18.28 1.21
C ALA A 90 6.19 -17.08 1.84
N GLU A 91 6.32 -15.97 1.12
CA GLU A 91 6.90 -14.74 1.65
C GLU A 91 6.00 -14.04 2.68
N LEU A 92 4.68 -14.05 2.48
CA LEU A 92 3.68 -13.60 3.46
C LEU A 92 3.80 -14.39 4.78
N GLU A 93 3.85 -15.73 4.69
CA GLU A 93 4.04 -16.61 5.85
C GLU A 93 5.35 -16.32 6.59
N ARG A 94 6.46 -16.15 5.85
CA ARG A 94 7.76 -15.76 6.42
C ARG A 94 7.74 -14.39 7.09
N ALA A 95 6.96 -13.46 6.56
CA ALA A 95 6.75 -12.14 7.14
C ALA A 95 5.82 -12.17 8.37
N GLY A 96 5.14 -13.29 8.63
CA GLY A 96 4.12 -13.39 9.67
C GLY A 96 2.94 -12.44 9.41
N ILE A 97 2.57 -12.26 8.15
CA ILE A 97 1.47 -11.37 7.73
C ILE A 97 0.55 -12.12 6.76
N THR A 98 -0.76 -11.94 6.91
CA THR A 98 -1.74 -12.45 5.96
C THR A 98 -1.79 -11.56 4.71
N ALA A 99 -2.28 -12.10 3.60
CA ALA A 99 -2.49 -11.29 2.39
C ALA A 99 -3.46 -10.12 2.65
N ARG A 100 -4.48 -10.32 3.50
CA ARG A 100 -5.45 -9.28 3.87
C ARG A 100 -4.79 -8.16 4.67
N GLU A 101 -3.98 -8.49 5.67
CA GLU A 101 -3.22 -7.51 6.45
C GLU A 101 -2.25 -6.74 5.55
N PHE A 102 -1.53 -7.43 4.65
CA PHE A 102 -0.66 -6.76 3.69
C PHE A 102 -1.40 -5.72 2.85
N VAL A 103 -2.56 -6.08 2.29
CA VAL A 103 -3.38 -5.17 1.48
C VAL A 103 -3.90 -3.99 2.31
N LEU A 104 -4.42 -4.24 3.51
CA LEU A 104 -4.93 -3.19 4.39
C LEU A 104 -3.83 -2.22 4.80
N THR A 105 -2.68 -2.72 5.25
CA THR A 105 -1.55 -1.88 5.65
C THR A 105 -1.02 -1.08 4.47
N MET A 106 -0.85 -1.68 3.29
CA MET A 106 -0.46 -0.96 2.08
C MET A 106 -1.47 0.14 1.73
N ALA A 107 -2.77 -0.17 1.74
CA ALA A 107 -3.81 0.81 1.44
C ALA A 107 -3.82 1.98 2.45
N ALA A 108 -3.62 1.69 3.74
CA ALA A 108 -3.54 2.72 4.78
C ALA A 108 -2.29 3.60 4.66
N ILE A 109 -1.11 3.03 4.33
CA ILE A 109 0.11 3.80 4.05
C ILE A 109 -0.15 4.77 2.88
N VAL A 110 -0.74 4.28 1.79
CA VAL A 110 -0.99 5.12 0.60
C VAL A 110 -2.05 6.18 0.90
N SER A 111 -3.10 5.85 1.66
CA SER A 111 -4.12 6.80 2.12
C SER A 111 -3.49 7.94 2.93
N ALA A 112 -2.60 7.61 3.87
CA ALA A 112 -1.88 8.61 4.67
C ALA A 112 -1.00 9.52 3.80
N LEU A 113 -0.29 8.97 2.82
CA LEU A 113 0.51 9.76 1.89
C LEU A 113 -0.34 10.70 1.01
N ARG A 114 -1.54 10.28 0.60
CA ARG A 114 -2.49 11.17 -0.12
C ARG A 114 -3.03 12.27 0.78
N ALA A 115 -3.35 11.96 2.02
CA ALA A 115 -3.76 12.95 3.01
C ALA A 115 -2.68 14.05 3.15
N SER A 116 -1.38 13.74 3.01
CA SER A 116 -0.32 14.74 2.96
C SER A 116 -0.40 15.68 1.76
N MET A 117 -0.84 15.19 0.60
CA MET A 117 -1.04 16.01 -0.60
C MET A 117 -2.28 16.88 -0.43
N GLU A 118 -3.38 16.31 0.06
CA GLU A 118 -4.62 17.04 0.31
C GLU A 118 -4.47 18.08 1.42
N GLU A 119 -3.75 17.80 2.51
CA GLU A 119 -3.42 18.79 3.56
C GLU A 119 -2.63 19.97 3.01
N SER A 120 -1.81 19.74 1.97
CA SER A 120 -1.08 20.84 1.31
C SER A 120 -1.99 21.73 0.44
N GLU A 121 -3.19 21.26 0.11
CA GLU A 121 -4.16 21.91 -0.78
C GLU A 121 -5.43 22.41 -0.05
N ARG A 122 -5.86 21.73 1.01
CA ARG A 122 -7.04 22.02 1.84
C ARG A 122 -6.60 22.60 3.19
N ARG A 123 -7.28 23.65 3.64
CA ARG A 123 -7.03 24.32 4.92
C ARG A 123 -7.66 23.59 6.13
N ASP A 124 -8.31 22.45 5.90
CA ASP A 124 -9.00 21.68 6.94
C ASP A 124 -8.04 20.72 7.64
N ALA A 125 -8.25 20.52 8.94
CA ALA A 125 -7.47 19.56 9.72
C ALA A 125 -7.83 18.12 9.32
N LEU A 126 -6.80 17.28 9.12
CA LEU A 126 -6.98 15.86 8.88
C LEU A 126 -7.69 15.17 10.07
N PRO A 127 -8.51 14.14 9.81
CA PRO A 127 -9.00 13.24 10.85
C PRO A 127 -7.87 12.71 11.75
N PRO A 128 -8.09 12.49 13.06
CA PRO A 128 -7.01 12.14 14.00
C PRO A 128 -6.20 10.89 13.62
N VAL A 129 -6.87 9.84 13.11
CA VAL A 129 -6.22 8.59 12.67
C VAL A 129 -5.35 8.84 11.44
N GLU A 130 -5.87 9.55 10.44
CA GLU A 130 -5.11 9.90 9.23
C GLU A 130 -3.91 10.80 9.56
N ALA A 131 -4.08 11.77 10.46
CA ALA A 131 -2.99 12.61 10.94
C ALA A 131 -1.91 11.81 11.69
N ALA A 132 -2.30 10.84 12.51
CA ALA A 132 -1.36 9.95 13.21
C ALA A 132 -0.61 9.04 12.23
N ASN A 133 -1.34 8.42 11.29
CA ASN A 133 -0.77 7.58 10.23
C ASN A 133 0.21 8.37 9.36
N LEU A 134 -0.13 9.59 8.97
CA LEU A 134 0.75 10.45 8.19
C LEU A 134 2.04 10.76 8.93
N ARG A 135 1.97 11.12 10.22
CA ARG A 135 3.18 11.35 11.03
C ARG A 135 4.07 10.12 11.11
N LEU A 136 3.47 8.95 11.29
CA LEU A 136 4.19 7.69 11.33
C LEU A 136 4.86 7.36 9.98
N VAL A 137 4.12 7.51 8.88
CA VAL A 137 4.66 7.30 7.53
C VAL A 137 5.79 8.28 7.22
N GLN A 138 5.68 9.55 7.65
CA GLN A 138 6.75 10.54 7.52
C GLN A 138 7.97 10.17 8.39
N ALA A 139 7.77 9.64 9.59
CA ALA A 139 8.86 9.16 10.44
C ALA A 139 9.59 7.95 9.84
N LEU A 140 8.88 7.15 9.03
CA LEU A 140 9.39 5.96 8.34
C LEU A 140 9.63 6.22 6.84
N ASP A 141 9.91 7.47 6.45
CA ASP A 141 10.06 7.88 5.04
C ASP A 141 11.06 7.03 4.26
N GLU A 142 12.26 6.81 4.81
CA GLU A 142 13.32 6.06 4.13
C GLU A 142 12.95 4.60 3.84
N PRO A 143 12.53 3.76 4.83
CA PRO A 143 12.14 2.39 4.54
C PRO A 143 10.91 2.30 3.62
N ILE A 144 9.92 3.19 3.77
CA ILE A 144 8.74 3.24 2.90
C ILE A 144 9.14 3.62 1.47
N THR A 145 10.05 4.57 1.30
CA THR A 145 10.59 4.96 0.00
C THR A 145 11.32 3.80 -0.68
N ARG A 146 12.15 3.05 0.06
CA ARG A 146 12.84 1.86 -0.50
C ARG A 146 11.84 0.78 -0.91
N MET A 147 10.85 0.51 -0.08
CA MET A 147 9.76 -0.43 -0.40
C MET A 147 9.08 -0.06 -1.72
N PHE A 148 8.65 1.19 -1.89
CA PHE A 148 8.01 1.63 -3.14
C PHE A 148 8.96 1.61 -4.34
N ALA A 149 10.25 1.89 -4.14
CA ALA A 149 11.25 1.78 -5.19
C ALA A 149 11.45 0.33 -5.65
N THR A 150 11.39 -0.64 -4.73
CA THR A 150 11.41 -2.08 -5.04
C THR A 150 10.19 -2.44 -5.87
N LEU A 151 8.98 -2.13 -5.40
CA LEU A 151 7.72 -2.44 -6.11
C LEU A 151 7.65 -1.81 -7.51
N ARG A 152 8.21 -0.61 -7.69
CA ARG A 152 8.28 0.05 -9.01
C ARG A 152 9.11 -0.70 -10.04
N ARG A 153 10.13 -1.46 -9.63
CA ARG A 153 11.01 -2.17 -10.60
C ARG A 153 10.33 -3.38 -11.22
N VAL A 154 9.22 -3.82 -10.64
CA VAL A 154 8.60 -5.12 -10.93
C VAL A 154 7.21 -5.03 -11.54
N ILE A 155 6.47 -3.96 -11.28
CA ILE A 155 5.17 -3.73 -11.88
C ILE A 155 5.38 -2.80 -13.08
N PRO A 156 5.31 -3.29 -14.33
CA PRO A 156 5.29 -2.39 -15.49
C PRO A 156 4.05 -1.50 -15.39
N GLY A 157 4.27 -0.18 -15.49
CA GLY A 157 3.20 0.82 -15.54
C GLY A 157 2.49 0.84 -16.90
#